data_AF-A0A0V7ZK39-F1
#
_entry.id   AF-A0A0V7ZK39-F1
#
_cell.length_a   1.000
_cell.length_b   1.000
_cell.length_c   1.000
_cell.angle_alpha   90.00
_cell.angle_beta   90.00
_cell.angle_gamma   90.00
#
_symmetry.space_group_name_H-M   'P 1'
#
loop_
_entity.id
_entity.type
_entity.pdbx_description
1 polymer ?
#
loop_
_entity_poly.entity_id
_entity_poly.type
_entity_poly.pdbx_seq_one_letter_code
_entity_poly.pdbx_strand_id
1 'polypeptide(L)'
;MNTKNNKCIFNLIERISIFISIVAGVTGVVTFWWILDERKEERIFKAWEVVREGKGSQSGVVRLALERLYKEDFSLAGINVSKTNLSKIQLNNANLKNSYFEGTNLKGANLRNSYFEGADLRNTNLSGADLKDANLTFAKIDGANMIGSNLENSNLSNIKLPISGELKITITNLSQANLINANLSSGNFSGADFSSANLSRANLQSTNLTKSNFSGANLQSSNLMYANLSNANLSNVELYGANFSGAILLETNFSSTKQLRNANFGDANLSIVNLSHTDLSGVNLSYSNLYRVNLNGANMSNTNLSGANIIGANLSNTIFEGANVKNAKFRNNLGISERIKLDLIRRGAIFEESADKPILQKLQK
;
A
#
# COMPACT_ATOMS: atom_id res chain seq x y z
N MET A 1 46.97 -78.90 31.37
CA MET A 1 45.57 -78.45 31.23
C MET A 1 45.41 -77.00 31.72
N ASN A 2 45.86 -75.97 30.98
CA ASN A 2 45.45 -74.58 31.33
C ASN A 2 45.65 -73.47 30.28
N THR A 3 45.98 -73.78 29.01
CA THR A 3 46.24 -72.72 28.00
C THR A 3 45.03 -72.37 27.12
N LYS A 4 44.07 -73.30 26.94
CA LYS A 4 42.82 -73.04 26.20
C LYS A 4 41.82 -72.17 27.00
N ASN A 5 41.73 -72.36 28.33
CA ASN A 5 40.83 -71.56 29.17
C ASN A 5 41.28 -70.10 29.27
N ASN A 6 42.58 -69.84 29.36
CA ASN A 6 43.11 -68.47 29.46
C ASN A 6 42.89 -67.64 28.18
N LYS A 7 43.01 -68.24 26.98
CA LYS A 7 42.67 -67.56 25.70
C LYS A 7 41.18 -67.25 25.57
N CYS A 8 40.31 -68.12 26.07
CA CYS A 8 38.86 -67.92 26.03
C CYS A 8 38.41 -66.81 26.99
N ILE A 9 39.01 -66.75 28.18
CA ILE A 9 38.77 -65.69 29.18
C ILE A 9 39.28 -64.34 28.69
N PHE A 10 40.46 -64.29 28.07
CA PHE A 10 41.03 -63.03 27.54
C PHE A 10 40.16 -62.45 26.41
N ASN A 11 39.72 -63.27 25.45
CA ASN A 11 38.80 -62.84 24.39
C ASN A 11 37.43 -62.39 24.93
N LEU A 12 36.96 -62.97 26.04
CA LEU A 12 35.72 -62.58 26.69
C LEU A 12 35.86 -61.22 27.38
N ILE A 13 36.98 -60.98 28.09
CA ILE A 13 37.28 -59.71 28.75
C ILE A 13 37.44 -58.59 27.72
N GLU A 14 38.11 -58.84 26.59
CA GLU A 14 38.28 -57.84 25.52
C GLU A 14 36.94 -57.45 24.88
N ARG A 15 36.06 -58.45 24.62
CA ARG A 15 34.70 -58.20 24.13
C ARG A 15 33.82 -57.46 25.13
N ILE A 16 33.92 -57.78 26.42
CA ILE A 16 33.22 -57.07 27.49
C ILE A 16 33.73 -55.63 27.61
N SER A 17 35.04 -55.40 27.49
CA SER A 17 35.62 -54.05 27.53
C SER A 17 35.16 -53.20 26.35
N ILE A 18 35.15 -53.76 25.13
CA ILE A 18 34.63 -53.07 23.95
C ILE A 18 33.13 -52.76 24.13
N PHE A 19 32.36 -53.71 24.65
CA PHE A 19 30.93 -53.52 24.91
C PHE A 19 30.67 -52.43 25.96
N ILE A 20 31.43 -52.39 27.05
CA ILE A 20 31.36 -51.36 28.09
C ILE A 20 31.73 -49.98 27.50
N SER A 21 32.77 -49.89 26.66
CA SER A 21 33.14 -48.64 25.99
C SER A 21 32.08 -48.14 25.02
N ILE A 22 31.41 -49.03 24.28
CA ILE A 22 30.30 -48.67 23.40
C ILE A 22 29.10 -48.19 24.21
N VAL A 23 28.72 -48.90 25.29
CA VAL A 23 27.60 -48.49 26.17
C VAL A 23 27.89 -47.15 26.85
N ALA A 24 29.12 -46.92 27.33
CA ALA A 24 29.55 -45.65 27.90
C ALA A 24 29.57 -44.50 26.87
N GLY A 25 29.94 -44.81 25.62
CA GLY A 25 29.86 -43.86 24.51
C GLY A 25 28.42 -43.48 24.18
N VAL A 26 27.50 -44.46 24.13
CA VAL A 26 26.08 -44.23 23.85
C VAL A 26 25.41 -43.46 24.99
N THR A 27 25.65 -43.81 26.26
CA THR A 27 25.12 -43.05 27.41
C THR A 27 25.73 -41.66 27.52
N GLY A 28 27.01 -41.49 27.19
CA GLY A 28 27.66 -40.19 27.09
C GLY A 28 27.04 -39.31 26.01
N VAL A 29 26.72 -39.87 24.83
CA VAL A 29 26.01 -39.15 23.76
C VAL A 29 24.60 -38.78 24.20
N VAL A 30 23.82 -39.71 24.75
CA VAL A 30 22.45 -39.44 25.21
C VAL A 30 22.41 -38.38 26.31
N THR A 31 23.29 -38.47 27.32
CA THR A 31 23.36 -37.47 28.41
C THR A 31 23.86 -36.12 27.91
N PHE A 32 24.80 -36.09 26.97
CA PHE A 32 25.26 -34.85 26.32
C PHE A 32 24.12 -34.16 25.55
N TRP A 33 23.36 -34.91 24.75
CA TRP A 33 22.19 -34.37 24.05
C TRP A 33 21.10 -33.89 25.02
N TRP A 34 20.86 -34.63 26.10
CA TRP A 34 19.88 -34.25 27.12
C TRP A 34 20.27 -32.96 27.87
N ILE A 35 21.54 -32.82 28.29
CA ILE A 35 22.07 -31.59 28.92
C ILE A 35 22.05 -30.41 27.95
N LEU A 36 22.33 -30.65 26.66
CA LEU A 36 22.23 -29.61 25.64
C LEU A 36 20.79 -29.11 25.46
N ASP A 37 19.83 -30.01 25.57
CA ASP A 37 18.40 -29.71 25.48
C ASP A 37 17.94 -28.88 26.70
N GLU A 38 18.29 -29.28 27.93
CA GLU A 38 17.98 -28.51 29.14
C GLU A 38 18.57 -27.08 29.10
N ARG A 39 19.84 -26.95 28.66
CA ARG A 39 20.48 -25.63 28.50
C ARG A 39 19.83 -24.82 27.38
N LYS A 40 19.23 -25.46 26.38
CA LYS A 40 18.48 -24.77 25.32
C LYS A 40 17.18 -24.22 25.90
N GLU A 41 16.42 -25.03 26.63
CA GLU A 41 15.19 -24.62 27.30
C GLU A 41 15.39 -23.47 28.29
N GLU A 42 16.41 -23.53 29.15
CA GLU A 42 16.72 -22.46 30.11
C GLU A 42 17.01 -21.13 29.41
N ARG A 43 17.74 -21.19 28.29
CA ARG A 43 18.11 -19.99 27.52
C ARG A 43 16.93 -19.39 26.77
N ILE A 44 15.99 -20.21 26.30
CA ILE A 44 14.72 -19.78 25.70
C ILE A 44 13.83 -19.15 26.78
N PHE A 45 13.74 -19.78 27.95
CA PHE A 45 12.96 -19.27 29.08
C PHE A 45 13.43 -17.88 29.50
N LYS A 46 14.75 -17.69 29.68
CA LYS A 46 15.33 -16.38 29.99
C LYS A 46 15.06 -15.35 28.90
N ALA A 47 15.06 -15.74 27.63
CA ALA A 47 14.74 -14.83 26.53
C ALA A 47 13.26 -14.39 26.57
N TRP A 48 12.34 -15.30 26.89
CA TRP A 48 10.93 -14.97 27.10
C TRP A 48 10.71 -14.03 28.28
N GLU A 49 11.41 -14.27 29.39
CA GLU A 49 11.35 -13.42 30.59
C GLU A 49 11.78 -11.98 30.27
N VAL A 50 12.90 -11.83 29.55
CA VAL A 50 13.39 -10.52 29.08
C VAL A 50 12.37 -9.82 28.20
N VAL A 51 11.71 -10.53 27.27
CA VAL A 51 10.70 -9.91 26.39
C VAL A 51 9.47 -9.47 27.19
N ARG A 52 9.01 -10.32 28.11
CA ARG A 52 7.83 -10.06 28.94
C ARG A 52 8.03 -8.86 29.85
N GLU A 53 9.20 -8.75 30.47
CA GLU A 53 9.53 -7.69 31.43
C GLU A 53 10.02 -6.42 30.74
N GLY A 54 10.61 -6.55 29.57
CA GLY A 54 11.20 -5.44 28.81
C GLY A 54 10.20 -4.57 28.05
N LYS A 55 8.90 -4.65 28.31
CA LYS A 55 7.91 -3.77 27.66
C LYS A 55 8.24 -2.30 27.93
N GLY A 56 8.24 -1.47 26.88
CA GLY A 56 8.68 -0.08 26.97
C GLY A 56 10.20 0.13 27.07
N SER A 57 10.99 -0.94 27.13
CA SER A 57 12.45 -0.84 27.21
C SER A 57 13.04 -0.24 25.94
N GLN A 58 13.89 0.77 26.12
CA GLN A 58 14.67 1.37 25.04
C GLN A 58 16.03 0.68 24.84
N SER A 59 16.35 -0.31 25.67
CA SER A 59 17.60 -1.08 25.57
C SER A 59 17.50 -2.13 24.46
N GLY A 60 18.64 -2.44 23.82
CA GLY A 60 18.70 -3.47 22.78
C GLY A 60 18.51 -4.90 23.27
N VAL A 61 18.28 -5.11 24.57
CA VAL A 61 18.21 -6.44 25.20
C VAL A 61 16.96 -7.19 24.75
N VAL A 62 15.82 -6.50 24.62
CA VAL A 62 14.58 -7.09 24.09
C VAL A 62 14.76 -7.51 22.64
N ARG A 63 15.46 -6.71 21.82
CA ARG A 63 15.80 -7.05 20.44
C ARG A 63 16.61 -8.35 20.36
N LEU A 64 17.66 -8.47 21.17
CA LEU A 64 18.53 -9.66 21.18
C LEU A 64 17.78 -10.90 21.67
N ALA A 65 16.94 -10.76 22.70
CA ALA A 65 16.11 -11.85 23.18
C ALA A 65 15.11 -12.31 22.10
N LEU A 66 14.50 -11.37 21.37
CA LEU A 66 13.54 -11.68 20.33
C LEU A 66 14.19 -12.36 19.11
N GLU A 67 15.35 -11.88 18.66
CA GLU A 67 16.14 -12.53 17.60
C GLU A 67 16.56 -13.95 18.01
N ARG A 68 16.82 -14.19 19.30
CA ARG A 68 17.13 -15.51 19.82
C ARG A 68 15.93 -16.44 19.76
N LEU A 69 14.76 -15.99 20.21
CA LEU A 69 13.52 -16.77 20.12
C LEU A 69 13.21 -17.13 18.66
N TYR A 70 13.33 -16.16 17.75
CA TYR A 70 13.14 -16.35 16.32
C TYR A 70 14.10 -17.39 15.72
N LYS A 71 15.39 -17.35 16.07
CA LYS A 71 16.39 -18.33 15.59
C LYS A 71 16.14 -19.76 16.03
N GLU A 72 15.34 -19.95 17.07
CA GLU A 72 14.95 -21.27 17.58
C GLU A 72 13.57 -21.69 17.05
N ASP A 73 13.11 -21.07 15.95
CA ASP A 73 11.84 -21.34 15.25
C ASP A 73 10.58 -21.15 16.10
N PHE A 74 10.66 -20.32 17.16
CA PHE A 74 9.47 -19.97 17.94
C PHE A 74 8.57 -19.01 17.17
N SER A 75 7.27 -19.33 17.15
CA SER A 75 6.25 -18.39 16.72
C SER A 75 6.23 -17.17 17.64
N LEU A 76 6.25 -15.98 17.03
CA LEU A 76 6.16 -14.70 17.73
C LEU A 76 4.73 -14.11 17.65
N ALA A 77 3.74 -14.94 17.29
CA ALA A 77 2.35 -14.53 17.23
C ALA A 77 1.87 -14.07 18.61
N GLY A 78 1.09 -12.98 18.64
CA GLY A 78 0.55 -12.42 19.88
C GLY A 78 1.56 -11.73 20.79
N ILE A 79 2.83 -11.64 20.39
CA ILE A 79 3.86 -11.08 21.26
C ILE A 79 3.60 -9.60 21.57
N ASN A 80 3.88 -9.19 22.81
CA ASN A 80 3.75 -7.80 23.22
C ASN A 80 5.12 -7.18 23.44
N VAL A 81 5.51 -6.30 22.52
CA VAL A 81 6.76 -5.55 22.55
C VAL A 81 6.51 -4.05 22.39
N SER A 82 5.32 -3.59 22.78
CA SER A 82 4.91 -2.20 22.61
C SER A 82 5.92 -1.24 23.26
N LYS A 83 6.16 -0.12 22.58
CA LYS A 83 7.06 0.96 22.99
C LYS A 83 8.52 0.53 23.19
N THR A 84 8.94 -0.60 22.62
CA THR A 84 10.34 -1.05 22.74
C THR A 84 11.21 -0.53 21.59
N ASN A 85 12.53 -0.65 21.74
CA ASN A 85 13.47 -0.39 20.65
C ASN A 85 13.94 -1.69 19.99
N LEU A 86 13.41 -1.95 18.80
CA LEU A 86 13.74 -3.10 17.94
C LEU A 86 14.35 -2.64 16.60
N SER A 87 15.02 -1.48 16.60
CA SER A 87 15.63 -0.96 15.38
C SER A 87 16.61 -1.98 14.77
N LYS A 88 16.55 -2.15 13.45
CA LYS A 88 17.35 -3.10 12.66
C LYS A 88 17.19 -4.58 13.04
N ILE A 89 16.14 -4.94 13.76
CA ILE A 89 15.87 -6.34 14.11
C ILE A 89 15.77 -7.22 12.86
N GLN A 90 16.24 -8.46 12.96
CA GLN A 90 16.15 -9.47 11.90
C GLN A 90 15.03 -10.46 12.19
N LEU A 91 13.88 -10.30 11.55
CA LEU A 91 12.68 -11.14 11.69
C LEU A 91 12.06 -11.46 10.32
N ASN A 92 12.90 -11.75 9.32
CA ASN A 92 12.43 -12.23 8.03
C ASN A 92 11.62 -13.53 8.20
N ASN A 93 10.56 -13.75 7.42
CA ASN A 93 9.66 -14.91 7.53
C ASN A 93 8.97 -15.09 8.90
N ALA A 94 9.10 -14.15 9.84
CA ALA A 94 8.57 -14.33 11.18
C ALA A 94 7.04 -14.33 11.19
N ASN A 95 6.46 -15.22 12.00
CA ASN A 95 5.04 -15.17 12.33
C ASN A 95 4.80 -14.16 13.45
N LEU A 96 4.21 -13.01 13.11
CA LEU A 96 3.94 -11.88 14.00
C LEU A 96 2.43 -11.57 14.03
N LYS A 97 1.57 -12.55 13.72
CA LYS A 97 0.13 -12.36 13.68
C LYS A 97 -0.39 -11.92 15.04
N ASN A 98 -1.34 -10.98 15.06
CA ASN A 98 -1.98 -10.45 16.27
C ASN A 98 -1.03 -9.92 17.36
N SER A 99 0.21 -9.59 16.98
CA SER A 99 1.21 -9.04 17.89
C SER A 99 0.94 -7.56 18.21
N TYR A 100 1.54 -7.08 19.30
CA TYR A 100 1.40 -5.72 19.79
C TYR A 100 2.72 -4.95 19.69
N PHE A 101 2.83 -4.17 18.63
CA PHE A 101 3.97 -3.32 18.30
C PHE A 101 3.70 -1.83 18.54
N GLU A 102 2.58 -1.46 19.17
CA GLU A 102 2.22 -0.04 19.37
C GLU A 102 3.40 0.80 19.91
N GLY A 103 3.77 1.86 19.20
CA GLY A 103 4.86 2.78 19.58
C GLY A 103 6.28 2.19 19.50
N THR A 104 6.44 1.01 18.90
CA THR A 104 7.75 0.33 18.82
C THR A 104 8.63 0.98 17.75
N ASN A 105 9.94 1.03 18.00
CA ASN A 105 10.90 1.43 16.99
C ASN A 105 11.39 0.21 16.19
N LEU A 106 10.93 0.05 14.96
CA LEU A 106 11.34 -0.95 13.97
C LEU A 106 12.13 -0.32 12.81
N LYS A 107 12.74 0.84 13.01
CA LYS A 107 13.51 1.55 11.98
C LYS A 107 14.57 0.63 11.37
N GLY A 108 14.56 0.49 10.04
CA GLY A 108 15.51 -0.34 9.30
C GLY A 108 15.44 -1.84 9.62
N ALA A 109 14.35 -2.33 10.21
CA ALA A 109 14.16 -3.75 10.48
C ALA A 109 14.06 -4.56 9.17
N ASN A 110 14.55 -5.80 9.21
CA ASN A 110 14.32 -6.77 8.15
C ASN A 110 13.11 -7.62 8.51
N LEU A 111 12.01 -7.40 7.80
CA LEU A 111 10.69 -7.98 8.03
C LEU A 111 10.16 -8.64 6.74
N ARG A 112 11.06 -8.99 5.80
CA ARG A 112 10.68 -9.61 4.53
C ARG A 112 9.88 -10.89 4.76
N ASN A 113 8.83 -11.12 3.97
CA ASN A 113 7.96 -12.31 4.07
C ASN A 113 7.33 -12.54 5.46
N SER A 114 7.30 -11.55 6.35
CA SER A 114 6.72 -11.70 7.69
C SER A 114 5.19 -11.60 7.67
N TYR A 115 4.54 -12.17 8.70
CA TYR A 115 3.09 -12.19 8.84
C TYR A 115 2.63 -11.28 9.97
N PHE A 116 2.13 -10.09 9.65
CA PHE A 116 1.56 -9.10 10.57
C PHE A 116 0.02 -9.06 10.55
N GLU A 117 -0.63 -10.15 10.11
CA GLU A 117 -2.09 -10.19 10.03
C GLU A 117 -2.72 -9.84 11.39
N GLY A 118 -3.57 -8.81 11.41
CA GLY A 118 -4.22 -8.32 12.64
C GLY A 118 -3.30 -7.67 13.68
N ALA A 119 -2.02 -7.48 13.39
CA ALA A 119 -1.07 -6.89 14.33
C ALA A 119 -1.38 -5.41 14.61
N ASP A 120 -1.07 -4.97 15.83
CA ASP A 120 -1.18 -3.58 16.24
C ASP A 120 0.16 -2.86 16.04
N LEU A 121 0.28 -2.13 14.94
CA LEU A 121 1.44 -1.35 14.54
C LEU A 121 1.20 0.16 14.73
N ARG A 122 0.22 0.56 15.55
CA ARG A 122 -0.09 1.98 15.75
C ARG A 122 1.12 2.75 16.30
N ASN A 123 1.37 3.95 15.79
CA ASN A 123 2.49 4.81 16.18
C ASN A 123 3.89 4.15 16.06
N THR A 124 4.02 3.07 15.29
CA THR A 124 5.28 2.35 15.11
C THR A 124 6.19 3.09 14.14
N ASN A 125 7.48 3.14 14.42
CA ASN A 125 8.48 3.63 13.48
C ASN A 125 9.02 2.49 12.61
N LEU A 126 8.56 2.39 11.37
CA LEU A 126 9.00 1.45 10.33
C LEU A 126 9.81 2.17 9.24
N SER A 127 10.35 3.37 9.52
CA SER A 127 11.12 4.12 8.52
C SER A 127 12.32 3.30 8.00
N GLY A 128 12.44 3.22 6.67
CA GLY A 128 13.47 2.41 6.00
C GLY A 128 13.43 0.91 6.30
N ALA A 129 12.38 0.39 6.95
CA ALA A 129 12.23 -1.04 7.18
C ALA A 129 11.93 -1.77 5.87
N ASP A 130 12.31 -3.03 5.82
CA ASP A 130 12.15 -3.89 4.66
C ASP A 130 11.03 -4.90 4.90
N LEU A 131 9.86 -4.60 4.34
CA LEU A 131 8.60 -5.33 4.44
C LEU A 131 8.23 -5.98 3.09
N LYS A 132 9.22 -6.22 2.22
CA LYS A 132 8.98 -6.88 0.94
C LYS A 132 8.25 -8.21 1.15
N ASP A 133 7.20 -8.45 0.37
CA ASP A 133 6.38 -9.66 0.42
C ASP A 133 5.70 -9.91 1.78
N ALA A 134 5.68 -8.93 2.70
CA ALA A 134 5.05 -9.08 4.01
C ALA A 134 3.51 -9.01 3.92
N ASN A 135 2.84 -9.73 4.83
CA ASN A 135 1.38 -9.70 4.94
C ASN A 135 0.94 -8.84 6.14
N LEU A 136 0.38 -7.66 5.87
CA LEU A 136 -0.17 -6.71 6.84
C LEU A 136 -1.70 -6.64 6.78
N THR A 137 -2.39 -7.66 6.25
CA THR A 137 -3.85 -7.67 6.14
C THR A 137 -4.48 -7.44 7.51
N PHE A 138 -5.48 -6.55 7.60
CA PHE A 138 -6.17 -6.19 8.84
C PHE A 138 -5.28 -5.57 9.95
N ALA A 139 -4.01 -5.27 9.67
CA ALA A 139 -3.15 -4.61 10.65
C ALA A 139 -3.64 -3.19 10.96
N LYS A 140 -3.37 -2.73 12.19
CA LYS A 140 -3.65 -1.35 12.62
C LYS A 140 -2.38 -0.53 12.46
N ILE A 141 -2.34 0.39 11.51
CA ILE A 141 -1.13 1.20 11.21
C ILE A 141 -1.36 2.71 11.45
N ASP A 142 -2.31 3.04 12.34
CA ASP A 142 -2.63 4.43 12.70
C ASP A 142 -1.44 5.11 13.36
N GLY A 143 -0.99 6.24 12.85
CA GLY A 143 0.21 6.94 13.32
C GLY A 143 1.54 6.30 12.89
N ALA A 144 1.52 5.21 12.13
CA ALA A 144 2.75 4.53 11.74
C ALA A 144 3.59 5.39 10.78
N ASN A 145 4.90 5.44 11.03
CA ASN A 145 5.88 6.08 10.17
C ASN A 145 6.57 5.02 9.31
N MET A 146 6.26 4.99 8.03
CA MET A 146 6.77 4.03 7.04
C MET A 146 7.59 4.75 5.93
N ILE A 147 8.15 5.93 6.23
CA ILE A 147 8.93 6.73 5.28
C ILE A 147 10.06 5.89 4.68
N GLY A 148 10.14 5.84 3.35
CA GLY A 148 11.20 5.13 2.63
C GLY A 148 11.26 3.62 2.90
N SER A 149 10.20 3.04 3.49
CA SER A 149 10.14 1.59 3.69
C SER A 149 9.96 0.85 2.36
N ASN A 150 10.42 -0.40 2.32
CA ASN A 150 10.22 -1.27 1.17
C ASN A 150 9.00 -2.18 1.40
N LEU A 151 7.91 -1.90 0.71
CA LEU A 151 6.62 -2.62 0.76
C LEU A 151 6.31 -3.31 -0.59
N GLU A 152 7.31 -3.53 -1.43
CA GLU A 152 7.13 -4.20 -2.72
C GLU A 152 6.44 -5.57 -2.52
N ASN A 153 5.40 -5.82 -3.33
CA ASN A 153 4.54 -7.01 -3.30
C ASN A 153 3.85 -7.31 -1.94
N SER A 154 3.89 -6.38 -0.98
CA SER A 154 3.26 -6.60 0.32
C SER A 154 1.73 -6.53 0.23
N ASN A 155 1.05 -7.15 1.19
CA ASN A 155 -0.41 -7.12 1.29
C ASN A 155 -0.86 -6.24 2.46
N LEU A 156 -1.39 -5.05 2.15
CA LEU A 156 -2.00 -4.10 3.07
C LEU A 156 -3.53 -4.01 2.90
N SER A 157 -4.16 -5.03 2.31
CA SER A 157 -5.60 -5.01 2.06
C SER A 157 -6.39 -4.99 3.38
N ASN A 158 -7.57 -4.39 3.34
CA ASN A 158 -8.50 -4.33 4.47
C ASN A 158 -7.96 -3.64 5.74
N ILE A 159 -6.89 -2.83 5.64
CA ILE A 159 -6.47 -1.95 6.72
C ILE A 159 -7.55 -0.91 6.95
N LYS A 160 -7.88 -0.62 8.21
CA LYS A 160 -8.92 0.35 8.59
C LYS A 160 -8.32 1.47 9.43
N LEU A 161 -7.88 2.55 8.78
CA LEU A 161 -7.54 3.77 9.51
C LEU A 161 -8.82 4.43 10.06
N PRO A 162 -8.78 5.13 11.21
CA PRO A 162 -9.90 5.93 11.69
C PRO A 162 -10.16 7.07 10.72
N ILE A 163 -11.42 7.48 10.62
CA ILE A 163 -11.80 8.66 9.83
C ILE A 163 -11.23 9.87 10.56
N SER A 164 -10.24 10.55 9.98
CA SER A 164 -9.86 11.86 10.48
C SER A 164 -11.01 12.83 10.21
N GLY A 165 -11.53 13.42 11.30
CA GLY A 165 -12.24 14.70 11.23
C GLY A 165 -11.36 15.76 10.55
N GLU A 166 -11.84 16.99 10.39
CA GLU A 166 -11.24 18.10 9.62
C GLU A 166 -9.78 18.50 9.94
N LEU A 167 -9.05 17.76 10.76
CA LEU A 167 -7.65 17.96 11.09
C LEU A 167 -6.70 17.33 10.05
N LYS A 168 -5.79 18.16 9.55
CA LYS A 168 -4.67 17.89 8.62
C LYS A 168 -3.60 16.92 9.17
N ILE A 169 -3.94 16.08 10.14
CA ILE A 169 -2.98 15.13 10.72
C ILE A 169 -2.92 13.93 9.79
N THR A 170 -1.79 13.80 9.09
CA THR A 170 -1.46 12.58 8.35
C THR A 170 -1.54 11.39 9.31
N ILE A 171 -2.45 10.45 9.03
CA ILE A 171 -2.65 9.30 9.92
C ILE A 171 -1.50 8.32 9.74
N THR A 172 -1.09 8.03 8.52
CA THR A 172 0.01 7.10 8.23
C THR A 172 0.95 7.76 7.22
N ASN A 173 2.25 7.73 7.52
CA ASN A 173 3.25 8.32 6.62
C ASN A 173 3.92 7.21 5.79
N LEU A 174 3.55 7.14 4.52
CA LEU A 174 4.10 6.26 3.49
C LEU A 174 4.91 7.06 2.44
N SER A 175 5.33 8.28 2.77
CA SER A 175 6.09 9.09 1.84
C SER A 175 7.40 8.40 1.44
N GLN A 176 7.76 8.49 0.16
CA GLN A 176 8.94 7.83 -0.42
C GLN A 176 8.94 6.29 -0.29
N ALA A 177 7.86 5.65 0.16
CA ALA A 177 7.80 4.20 0.28
C ALA A 177 7.80 3.53 -1.11
N ASN A 178 8.42 2.35 -1.19
CA ASN A 178 8.33 1.49 -2.37
C ASN A 178 7.15 0.53 -2.22
N LEU A 179 6.06 0.78 -2.93
CA LEU A 179 4.79 0.03 -2.91
C LEU A 179 4.52 -0.66 -4.27
N ILE A 180 5.57 -0.94 -5.05
CA ILE A 180 5.44 -1.62 -6.35
C ILE A 180 4.69 -2.94 -6.17
N ASN A 181 3.65 -3.17 -6.98
CA ASN A 181 2.74 -4.33 -6.91
C ASN A 181 2.06 -4.57 -5.55
N ALA A 182 2.12 -3.62 -4.60
CA ALA A 182 1.50 -3.82 -3.30
C ALA A 182 -0.03 -3.90 -3.44
N ASN A 183 -0.65 -4.72 -2.60
CA ASN A 183 -2.11 -4.81 -2.52
C ASN A 183 -2.64 -3.96 -1.37
N LEU A 184 -3.30 -2.85 -1.68
CA LEU A 184 -3.96 -1.96 -0.71
C LEU A 184 -5.49 -2.08 -0.78
N SER A 185 -6.04 -2.98 -1.60
CA SER A 185 -7.47 -3.03 -1.94
C SER A 185 -8.39 -3.07 -0.71
N SER A 186 -9.53 -2.39 -0.83
CA SER A 186 -10.56 -2.33 0.23
C SER A 186 -10.08 -1.74 1.58
N GLY A 187 -8.87 -1.17 1.63
CA GLY A 187 -8.36 -0.47 2.79
C GLY A 187 -8.88 0.96 2.90
N ASN A 188 -8.94 1.45 4.13
CA ASN A 188 -9.11 2.86 4.45
C ASN A 188 -7.75 3.49 4.75
N PHE A 189 -7.28 4.34 3.84
CA PHE A 189 -6.06 5.13 3.93
C PHE A 189 -6.37 6.64 3.89
N SER A 190 -7.54 7.04 4.39
CA SER A 190 -7.95 8.45 4.48
C SER A 190 -6.88 9.28 5.21
N GLY A 191 -6.47 10.39 4.61
CA GLY A 191 -5.46 11.29 5.17
C GLY A 191 -4.03 10.73 5.20
N ALA A 192 -3.76 9.57 4.61
CA ALA A 192 -2.39 9.05 4.53
C ALA A 192 -1.51 9.89 3.58
N ASP A 193 -0.21 9.93 3.86
CA ASP A 193 0.78 10.62 3.03
C ASP A 193 1.56 9.61 2.21
N PHE A 194 1.33 9.62 0.89
CA PHE A 194 2.02 8.85 -0.13
C PHE A 194 2.93 9.75 -1.00
N SER A 195 3.29 10.95 -0.53
CA SER A 195 4.11 11.86 -1.34
C SER A 195 5.42 11.21 -1.77
N SER A 196 5.74 11.35 -3.07
CA SER A 196 6.91 10.73 -3.70
C SER A 196 7.03 9.21 -3.55
N ALA A 197 5.95 8.51 -3.17
CA ALA A 197 5.95 7.04 -3.09
C ALA A 197 5.87 6.41 -4.49
N ASN A 198 6.42 5.20 -4.63
CA ASN A 198 6.29 4.42 -5.85
C ASN A 198 5.19 3.37 -5.68
N LEU A 199 4.00 3.63 -6.21
CA LEU A 199 2.84 2.74 -6.24
C LEU A 199 2.61 2.15 -7.65
N SER A 200 3.66 2.06 -8.48
CA SER A 200 3.48 1.50 -9.82
C SER A 200 2.95 0.05 -9.74
N ARG A 201 1.92 -0.23 -10.54
CA ARG A 201 1.19 -1.51 -10.56
C ARG A 201 0.54 -1.92 -9.23
N ALA A 202 0.41 -1.01 -8.26
CA ALA A 202 -0.27 -1.29 -7.01
C ALA A 202 -1.78 -1.49 -7.24
N ASN A 203 -2.40 -2.33 -6.40
CA ASN A 203 -3.85 -2.52 -6.38
C ASN A 203 -4.47 -1.66 -5.27
N LEU A 204 -5.18 -0.61 -5.67
CA LEU A 204 -5.91 0.35 -4.82
C LEU A 204 -7.42 0.25 -5.04
N GLN A 205 -7.91 -0.88 -5.60
CA GLN A 205 -9.33 -1.05 -5.90
C GLN A 205 -10.20 -0.90 -4.64
N SER A 206 -11.30 -0.15 -4.77
CA SER A 206 -12.28 0.08 -3.72
C SER A 206 -11.67 0.62 -2.41
N THR A 207 -10.56 1.36 -2.49
CA THR A 207 -9.92 1.97 -1.32
C THR A 207 -10.54 3.31 -0.97
N ASN A 208 -10.57 3.63 0.32
CA ASN A 208 -10.84 4.98 0.78
C ASN A 208 -9.51 5.75 0.90
N LEU A 209 -9.31 6.72 0.02
CA LEU A 209 -8.13 7.59 -0.09
C LEU A 209 -8.50 9.06 0.14
N THR A 210 -9.64 9.34 0.78
CA THR A 210 -10.08 10.73 1.00
C THR A 210 -9.02 11.56 1.71
N LYS A 211 -8.78 12.79 1.24
CA LYS A 211 -7.81 13.73 1.83
C LYS A 211 -6.35 13.24 1.86
N SER A 212 -6.02 12.17 1.15
CA SER A 212 -4.64 11.65 1.08
C SER A 212 -3.74 12.55 0.22
N ASN A 213 -2.42 12.46 0.46
CA ASN A 213 -1.42 13.19 -0.30
C ASN A 213 -0.62 12.26 -1.21
N PHE A 214 -0.75 12.39 -2.52
CA PHE A 214 -0.01 11.65 -3.55
C PHE A 214 0.94 12.56 -4.35
N SER A 215 1.28 13.74 -3.83
CA SER A 215 2.11 14.68 -4.57
C SER A 215 3.45 14.07 -4.99
N GLY A 216 3.74 14.11 -6.30
CA GLY A 216 4.96 13.52 -6.87
C GLY A 216 5.03 11.99 -6.84
N ALA A 217 3.95 11.29 -6.47
CA ALA A 217 3.95 9.83 -6.44
C ALA A 217 3.94 9.23 -7.87
N ASN A 218 4.44 8.00 -8.00
CA ASN A 218 4.29 7.21 -9.22
C ASN A 218 3.14 6.21 -9.04
N LEU A 219 2.08 6.36 -9.83
CA LEU A 219 0.89 5.49 -9.87
C LEU A 219 0.75 4.80 -11.24
N GLN A 220 1.83 4.69 -12.01
CA GLN A 220 1.82 4.07 -13.33
C GLN A 220 1.22 2.66 -13.29
N SER A 221 0.26 2.39 -14.17
CA SER A 221 -0.41 1.09 -14.29
C SER A 221 -1.06 0.57 -13.00
N SER A 222 -1.35 1.45 -12.04
CA SER A 222 -2.05 1.08 -10.81
C SER A 222 -3.57 0.92 -11.05
N ASN A 223 -4.21 0.09 -10.22
CA ASN A 223 -5.66 -0.13 -10.25
C ASN A 223 -6.34 0.68 -9.15
N LEU A 224 -7.02 1.78 -9.48
CA LEU A 224 -7.83 2.61 -8.58
C LEU A 224 -9.34 2.48 -8.86
N MET A 225 -9.78 1.36 -9.45
CA MET A 225 -11.19 1.16 -9.77
C MET A 225 -12.05 1.27 -8.51
N TYR A 226 -13.12 2.06 -8.57
CA TYR A 226 -14.03 2.35 -7.44
C TYR A 226 -13.36 2.96 -6.19
N ALA A 227 -12.14 3.48 -6.28
CA ALA A 227 -11.49 4.14 -5.16
C ALA A 227 -12.14 5.51 -4.89
N ASN A 228 -12.17 5.92 -3.62
CA ASN A 228 -12.61 7.26 -3.22
C ASN A 228 -11.40 8.14 -2.93
N LEU A 229 -11.07 9.05 -3.85
CA LEU A 229 -9.97 10.01 -3.73
C LEU A 229 -10.48 11.42 -3.43
N SER A 230 -11.70 11.59 -2.90
CA SER A 230 -12.26 12.93 -2.69
C SER A 230 -11.32 13.78 -1.82
N ASN A 231 -11.07 15.03 -2.23
CA ASN A 231 -10.13 15.94 -1.57
C ASN A 231 -8.66 15.47 -1.54
N ALA A 232 -8.26 14.47 -2.34
CA ALA A 232 -6.86 14.04 -2.40
C ALA A 232 -6.00 15.00 -3.22
N ASN A 233 -4.70 15.06 -2.89
CA ASN A 233 -3.71 15.83 -3.64
C ASN A 233 -2.92 14.92 -4.58
N LEU A 234 -3.22 14.95 -5.87
CA LEU A 234 -2.53 14.24 -6.96
C LEU A 234 -1.71 15.22 -7.83
N SER A 235 -1.10 16.25 -7.25
CA SER A 235 -0.23 17.16 -8.01
C SER A 235 1.09 16.49 -8.40
N ASN A 236 1.56 16.74 -9.63
CA ASN A 236 2.82 16.18 -10.17
C ASN A 236 2.90 14.64 -10.15
N VAL A 237 1.78 13.94 -10.17
CA VAL A 237 1.74 12.47 -10.11
C VAL A 237 2.02 11.84 -11.49
N GLU A 238 2.60 10.64 -11.52
CA GLU A 238 2.74 9.86 -12.77
C GLU A 238 1.59 8.84 -12.89
N LEU A 239 0.77 8.93 -13.93
CA LEU A 239 -0.48 8.15 -14.05
C LEU A 239 -0.61 7.33 -15.33
N TYR A 240 0.48 7.14 -16.07
CA TYR A 240 0.42 6.42 -17.33
C TYR A 240 -0.21 5.03 -17.16
N GLY A 241 -1.31 4.78 -17.87
CA GLY A 241 -2.03 3.50 -17.81
C GLY A 241 -2.74 3.19 -16.48
N ALA A 242 -2.89 4.15 -15.57
CA ALA A 242 -3.65 3.96 -14.32
C ALA A 242 -5.16 3.82 -14.61
N ASN A 243 -5.84 2.97 -13.84
CA ASN A 243 -7.28 2.72 -14.00
C ASN A 243 -8.09 3.35 -12.86
N PHE A 244 -8.81 4.43 -13.14
CA PHE A 244 -9.73 5.12 -12.24
C PHE A 244 -11.21 4.82 -12.55
N SER A 245 -11.52 3.73 -13.26
CA SER A 245 -12.90 3.47 -13.65
C SER A 245 -13.83 3.39 -12.44
N GLY A 246 -14.94 4.13 -12.48
CA GLY A 246 -15.89 4.25 -11.37
C GLY A 246 -15.34 4.91 -10.09
N ALA A 247 -14.15 5.52 -10.12
CA ALA A 247 -13.57 6.20 -8.95
C ALA A 247 -14.33 7.50 -8.63
N ILE A 248 -14.30 7.89 -7.35
CA ILE A 248 -14.82 9.18 -6.88
C ILE A 248 -13.65 10.13 -6.70
N LEU A 249 -13.60 11.19 -7.50
CA LEU A 249 -12.49 12.15 -7.57
C LEU A 249 -12.92 13.56 -7.15
N LEU A 250 -14.05 13.72 -6.45
CA LEU A 250 -14.60 15.03 -6.06
C LEU A 250 -13.53 15.93 -5.40
N GLU A 251 -13.34 17.14 -5.92
CA GLU A 251 -12.37 18.12 -5.39
C GLU A 251 -10.91 17.61 -5.33
N THR A 252 -10.57 16.61 -6.15
CA THR A 252 -9.19 16.13 -6.27
C THR A 252 -8.33 17.15 -7.03
N ASN A 253 -7.11 17.37 -6.56
CA ASN A 253 -6.16 18.25 -7.24
C ASN A 253 -5.22 17.46 -8.15
N PHE A 254 -5.32 17.63 -9.47
CA PHE A 254 -4.39 17.08 -10.46
C PHE A 254 -3.44 18.12 -11.07
N SER A 255 -3.29 19.29 -10.43
CA SER A 255 -2.50 20.38 -11.01
C SER A 255 -1.07 19.97 -11.35
N SER A 256 -0.56 20.48 -12.47
CA SER A 256 0.79 20.20 -12.98
C SER A 256 1.09 18.73 -13.32
N THR A 257 0.07 17.89 -13.41
CA THR A 257 0.21 16.51 -13.90
C THR A 257 0.48 16.52 -15.40
N LYS A 258 1.71 16.22 -15.79
CA LYS A 258 2.17 16.29 -17.19
C LYS A 258 1.80 15.06 -18.03
N GLN A 259 1.37 13.97 -17.40
CA GLN A 259 1.21 12.67 -18.07
C GLN A 259 -0.04 11.93 -17.60
N LEU A 260 -1.20 12.29 -18.16
CA LEU A 260 -2.45 11.51 -18.00
C LEU A 260 -2.69 10.56 -19.18
N ARG A 261 -1.84 10.56 -20.21
CA ARG A 261 -2.01 9.74 -21.41
C ARG A 261 -2.25 8.28 -21.06
N ASN A 262 -3.23 7.68 -21.74
CA ASN A 262 -3.66 6.28 -21.56
C ASN A 262 -4.25 5.95 -20.16
N ALA A 263 -4.48 6.92 -19.29
CA ALA A 263 -5.27 6.67 -18.08
C ALA A 263 -6.75 6.42 -18.45
N ASN A 264 -7.41 5.58 -17.66
CA ASN A 264 -8.83 5.26 -17.85
C ASN A 264 -9.67 5.85 -16.72
N PHE A 265 -10.55 6.80 -17.04
CA PHE A 265 -11.50 7.44 -16.14
C PHE A 265 -12.96 7.13 -16.53
N GLY A 266 -13.21 6.04 -17.26
CA GLY A 266 -14.55 5.62 -17.65
C GLY A 266 -15.48 5.48 -16.45
N ASP A 267 -16.68 6.08 -16.52
CA ASP A 267 -17.69 6.09 -15.46
C ASP A 267 -17.25 6.78 -14.14
N ALA A 268 -16.08 7.43 -14.11
CA ALA A 268 -15.58 8.10 -12.92
C ALA A 268 -16.35 9.39 -12.62
N ASN A 269 -16.41 9.79 -11.34
CA ASN A 269 -16.97 11.06 -10.92
C ASN A 269 -15.85 12.09 -10.69
N LEU A 270 -15.63 12.96 -11.68
CA LEU A 270 -14.66 14.06 -11.69
C LEU A 270 -15.32 15.43 -11.46
N SER A 271 -16.49 15.47 -10.82
CA SER A 271 -17.19 16.73 -10.54
C SER A 271 -16.27 17.70 -9.78
N ILE A 272 -16.19 18.95 -10.26
CA ILE A 272 -15.44 20.06 -9.62
C ILE A 272 -13.91 19.83 -9.57
N VAL A 273 -13.39 18.81 -10.25
CA VAL A 273 -11.95 18.53 -10.31
C VAL A 273 -11.20 19.65 -11.04
N ASN A 274 -9.98 19.95 -10.58
CA ASN A 274 -9.08 20.86 -11.29
C ASN A 274 -8.14 20.09 -12.23
N LEU A 275 -8.39 20.18 -13.55
CA LEU A 275 -7.61 19.60 -14.65
C LEU A 275 -6.97 20.69 -15.54
N SER A 276 -6.85 21.93 -15.07
CA SER A 276 -6.29 23.01 -15.89
C SER A 276 -4.86 22.72 -16.34
N HIS A 277 -4.54 23.04 -17.60
CA HIS A 277 -3.22 22.89 -18.21
C HIS A 277 -2.66 21.45 -18.20
N THR A 278 -3.54 20.45 -18.15
CA THR A 278 -3.15 19.03 -18.18
C THR A 278 -3.17 18.48 -19.62
N ASP A 279 -2.30 17.52 -19.93
CA ASP A 279 -2.34 16.75 -21.18
C ASP A 279 -3.21 15.50 -20.99
N LEU A 280 -4.47 15.61 -21.43
CA LEU A 280 -5.50 14.55 -21.43
C LEU A 280 -5.59 13.82 -22.79
N SER A 281 -4.58 13.97 -23.65
CA SER A 281 -4.66 13.37 -24.98
C SER A 281 -4.76 11.84 -24.94
N GLY A 282 -5.71 11.29 -25.69
CA GLY A 282 -5.99 9.85 -25.75
C GLY A 282 -6.61 9.23 -24.49
N VAL A 283 -6.95 10.04 -23.48
CA VAL A 283 -7.56 9.55 -22.23
C VAL A 283 -8.98 9.02 -22.47
N ASN A 284 -9.36 7.96 -21.76
CA ASN A 284 -10.74 7.50 -21.75
C ASN A 284 -11.54 8.19 -20.63
N LEU A 285 -12.51 9.03 -21.00
CA LEU A 285 -13.46 9.72 -20.12
C LEU A 285 -14.92 9.36 -20.45
N SER A 286 -15.16 8.23 -21.14
CA SER A 286 -16.51 7.81 -21.52
C SER A 286 -17.44 7.69 -20.31
N TYR A 287 -18.66 8.22 -20.43
CA TYR A 287 -19.69 8.17 -19.37
C TYR A 287 -19.29 8.81 -18.03
N SER A 288 -18.15 9.49 -17.97
CA SER A 288 -17.69 10.16 -16.75
C SER A 288 -18.55 11.38 -16.41
N ASN A 289 -18.61 11.72 -15.12
CA ASN A 289 -19.21 12.96 -14.64
C ASN A 289 -18.14 14.05 -14.48
N LEU A 290 -18.10 14.99 -15.42
CA LEU A 290 -17.20 16.15 -15.48
C LEU A 290 -17.95 17.46 -15.12
N TYR A 291 -19.01 17.39 -14.32
CA TYR A 291 -19.80 18.56 -13.94
C TYR A 291 -18.93 19.63 -13.25
N ARG A 292 -18.95 20.87 -13.76
CA ARG A 292 -18.16 22.01 -13.26
C ARG A 292 -16.64 21.76 -13.16
N VAL A 293 -16.10 20.83 -13.94
CA VAL A 293 -14.65 20.59 -14.00
C VAL A 293 -13.93 21.83 -14.54
N ASN A 294 -12.72 22.10 -14.04
CA ASN A 294 -11.85 23.13 -14.63
C ASN A 294 -10.89 22.49 -15.64
N LEU A 295 -11.12 22.74 -16.93
CA LEU A 295 -10.30 22.25 -18.06
C LEU A 295 -9.54 23.38 -18.77
N ASN A 296 -9.37 24.54 -18.13
CA ASN A 296 -8.71 25.68 -18.75
C ASN A 296 -7.32 25.29 -19.28
N GLY A 297 -7.08 25.48 -20.57
CA GLY A 297 -5.80 25.20 -21.21
C GLY A 297 -5.44 23.71 -21.30
N ALA A 298 -6.37 22.81 -21.02
CA ALA A 298 -6.13 21.37 -21.12
C ALA A 298 -6.10 20.89 -22.58
N ASN A 299 -5.23 19.93 -22.88
CA ASN A 299 -5.20 19.26 -24.17
C ASN A 299 -6.07 18.00 -24.13
N MET A 300 -7.23 18.01 -24.75
CA MET A 300 -8.15 16.87 -24.87
C MET A 300 -8.14 16.23 -26.27
N SER A 301 -7.00 16.28 -26.96
CA SER A 301 -6.92 15.73 -28.30
C SER A 301 -7.05 14.20 -28.28
N ASN A 302 -7.89 13.63 -29.16
CA ASN A 302 -8.17 12.20 -29.25
C ASN A 302 -8.75 11.56 -27.97
N THR A 303 -9.22 12.37 -27.02
CA THR A 303 -9.88 11.88 -25.80
C THR A 303 -11.23 11.24 -26.13
N ASN A 304 -11.57 10.15 -25.45
CA ASN A 304 -12.92 9.57 -25.54
C ASN A 304 -13.84 10.20 -24.49
N LEU A 305 -14.74 11.08 -24.91
CA LEU A 305 -15.75 11.74 -24.07
C LEU A 305 -17.17 11.19 -24.29
N SER A 306 -17.31 10.04 -24.97
CA SER A 306 -18.64 9.55 -25.35
C SER A 306 -19.57 9.40 -24.15
N GLY A 307 -20.74 10.03 -24.18
CA GLY A 307 -21.71 9.99 -23.08
C GLY A 307 -21.32 10.75 -21.80
N ALA A 308 -20.18 11.44 -21.78
CA ALA A 308 -19.71 12.16 -20.59
C ALA A 308 -20.60 13.39 -20.27
N ASN A 309 -20.75 13.72 -18.99
CA ASN A 309 -21.44 14.92 -18.54
C ASN A 309 -20.43 16.07 -18.31
N ILE A 310 -20.33 17.03 -19.22
CA ILE A 310 -19.36 18.14 -19.16
C ILE A 310 -20.07 19.46 -18.82
N ILE A 311 -21.28 19.41 -18.24
CA ILE A 311 -22.09 20.60 -17.94
C ILE A 311 -21.37 21.53 -16.95
N GLY A 312 -21.38 22.84 -17.23
CA GLY A 312 -20.82 23.86 -16.35
C GLY A 312 -19.28 23.91 -16.31
N ALA A 313 -18.59 23.11 -17.13
CA ALA A 313 -17.14 23.07 -17.15
C ALA A 313 -16.53 24.39 -17.68
N ASN A 314 -15.35 24.74 -17.16
CA ASN A 314 -14.51 25.79 -17.74
C ASN A 314 -13.65 25.20 -18.86
N LEU A 315 -13.97 25.53 -20.12
CA LEU A 315 -13.33 25.01 -21.33
C LEU A 315 -12.45 26.07 -22.02
N SER A 316 -12.09 27.14 -21.31
CA SER A 316 -11.26 28.21 -21.86
C SER A 316 -9.92 27.66 -22.35
N ASN A 317 -9.54 27.93 -23.60
CA ASN A 317 -8.29 27.43 -24.19
C ASN A 317 -8.15 25.88 -24.22
N THR A 318 -9.24 25.13 -24.10
CA THR A 318 -9.21 23.66 -24.20
C THR A 318 -9.12 23.21 -25.66
N ILE A 319 -8.29 22.19 -25.94
CA ILE A 319 -8.10 21.62 -27.28
C ILE A 319 -8.93 20.34 -27.42
N PHE A 320 -9.82 20.25 -28.42
CA PHE A 320 -10.71 19.08 -28.64
C PHE A 320 -10.45 18.33 -29.96
N GLU A 321 -9.26 18.48 -30.55
CA GLU A 321 -8.92 17.89 -31.85
C GLU A 321 -9.05 16.36 -31.82
N GLY A 322 -9.82 15.76 -32.73
CA GLY A 322 -10.00 14.31 -32.78
C GLY A 322 -10.75 13.68 -31.59
N ALA A 323 -11.20 14.47 -30.61
CA ALA A 323 -11.96 13.96 -29.46
C ALA A 323 -13.29 13.32 -29.90
N ASN A 324 -13.61 12.15 -29.34
CA ASN A 324 -14.90 11.50 -29.52
C ASN A 324 -15.91 12.08 -28.52
N VAL A 325 -16.85 12.89 -29.00
CA VAL A 325 -17.83 13.61 -28.15
C VAL A 325 -19.26 13.12 -28.36
N LYS A 326 -19.45 11.94 -28.94
CA LYS A 326 -20.77 11.37 -29.21
C LYS A 326 -21.58 11.26 -27.92
N ASN A 327 -22.78 11.83 -27.89
CA ASN A 327 -23.67 11.90 -26.73
C ASN A 327 -23.09 12.60 -25.49
N ALA A 328 -21.95 13.28 -25.61
CA ALA A 328 -21.41 14.08 -24.52
C ALA A 328 -22.31 15.29 -24.27
N LYS A 329 -22.63 15.57 -23.00
CA LYS A 329 -23.57 16.63 -22.60
C LYS A 329 -22.82 17.91 -22.26
N PHE A 330 -23.18 18.98 -22.96
CA PHE A 330 -22.68 20.34 -22.76
C PHE A 330 -23.84 21.26 -22.40
N ARG A 331 -23.61 22.16 -21.44
CA ARG A 331 -24.53 23.25 -21.06
C ARG A 331 -23.81 24.22 -20.15
N ASN A 332 -24.05 25.52 -20.33
CA ASN A 332 -23.47 26.58 -19.47
C ASN A 332 -21.94 26.49 -19.33
N ASN A 333 -21.25 26.08 -20.39
CA ASN A 333 -19.80 25.97 -20.42
C ASN A 333 -19.15 27.34 -20.64
N LEU A 334 -18.07 27.63 -19.91
CA LEU A 334 -17.27 28.85 -20.09
C LEU A 334 -16.18 28.62 -21.15
N GLY A 335 -15.84 29.66 -21.92
CA GLY A 335 -14.66 29.65 -22.79
C GLY A 335 -14.77 28.84 -24.08
N ILE A 336 -15.97 28.39 -24.45
CA ILE A 336 -16.23 27.72 -25.73
C ILE A 336 -16.64 28.73 -26.80
N SER A 337 -15.95 28.75 -27.95
CA SER A 337 -16.34 29.59 -29.09
C SER A 337 -17.48 28.96 -29.89
N GLU A 338 -18.27 29.77 -30.60
CA GLU A 338 -19.38 29.26 -31.42
C GLU A 338 -18.89 28.29 -32.52
N ARG A 339 -17.69 28.53 -33.07
CA ARG A 339 -17.04 27.63 -34.03
C ARG A 339 -16.80 26.24 -33.43
N ILE A 340 -16.24 26.18 -32.22
CA ILE A 340 -15.96 24.90 -31.53
C ILE A 340 -17.29 24.22 -31.17
N LYS A 341 -18.27 24.97 -30.68
CA LYS A 341 -19.61 24.46 -30.37
C LYS A 341 -20.26 23.76 -31.57
N LEU A 342 -20.29 24.42 -32.73
CA LEU A 342 -20.85 23.85 -33.96
C LEU A 342 -20.11 22.59 -34.41
N ASP A 343 -18.79 22.58 -34.31
CA ASP A 343 -17.97 21.41 -34.61
C ASP A 343 -18.27 20.23 -33.66
N LEU A 344 -18.40 20.48 -32.36
CA LEU A 344 -18.76 19.45 -31.38
C LEU A 344 -20.17 18.88 -31.64
N ILE A 345 -21.14 19.73 -31.98
CA ILE A 345 -22.50 19.30 -32.35
C ILE A 345 -22.46 18.37 -33.57
N ARG A 346 -21.69 18.73 -34.61
CA ARG A 346 -21.51 17.87 -35.81
C ARG A 346 -20.89 16.52 -35.47
N ARG A 347 -20.05 16.47 -34.43
CA ARG A 347 -19.44 15.23 -33.90
C ARG A 347 -20.37 14.46 -32.92
N GLY A 348 -21.62 14.89 -32.76
CA GLY A 348 -22.64 14.19 -31.96
C GLY A 348 -22.73 14.63 -30.50
N ALA A 349 -22.13 15.76 -30.11
CA ALA A 349 -22.33 16.34 -28.79
C ALA A 349 -23.74 16.89 -28.62
N ILE A 350 -24.28 16.77 -27.41
CA ILE A 350 -25.60 17.28 -27.02
C ILE A 350 -25.38 18.60 -26.29
N PHE A 351 -25.89 19.70 -26.84
CA PHE A 351 -25.98 20.97 -26.14
C PHE A 351 -27.39 21.15 -25.59
N GLU A 352 -27.55 21.02 -24.28
CA GLU A 352 -28.82 21.32 -23.62
C GLU A 352 -28.98 22.84 -23.58
N GLU A 353 -29.85 23.42 -24.40
CA GLU A 353 -30.13 24.86 -24.35
C GLU A 353 -30.78 25.22 -23.01
N SER A 354 -30.45 26.39 -22.46
CA SER A 354 -31.24 26.97 -21.38
C SER A 354 -32.66 27.19 -21.89
N ALA A 355 -33.67 26.78 -21.13
CA ALA A 355 -35.07 27.09 -21.40
C ALA A 355 -35.38 28.61 -21.51
N ASP A 356 -34.38 29.47 -21.33
CA ASP A 356 -34.45 30.92 -21.42
C ASP A 356 -33.77 31.45 -22.68
N LYS A 357 -34.47 31.41 -23.82
CA LYS A 357 -34.50 32.56 -24.75
C LYS A 357 -35.74 32.50 -25.63
N PRO A 358 -36.52 33.61 -25.75
CA PRO A 358 -37.74 33.63 -26.53
C PRO A 358 -37.41 33.50 -28.01
N ILE A 359 -38.24 32.71 -28.70
CA ILE A 359 -38.29 32.53 -30.14
C ILE A 359 -38.34 33.92 -30.82
N LEU A 360 -37.20 34.39 -31.34
CA LEU A 360 -37.15 35.48 -32.31
C LEU A 360 -37.42 34.91 -33.71
N GLN A 361 -38.66 34.45 -33.93
CA GLN A 361 -39.25 34.45 -35.26
C GLN A 361 -39.77 35.88 -35.51
N LYS A 362 -38.98 36.70 -36.20
CA LYS A 362 -39.47 37.82 -37.03
C LYS A 362 -38.28 38.48 -37.74
N LEU A 363 -37.88 37.92 -38.87
CA LEU A 363 -37.32 38.66 -40.01
C LEU A 363 -37.64 37.88 -41.29
N GLN A 364 -38.94 37.76 -41.57
CA GLN A 364 -39.49 37.63 -42.92
C GLN A 364 -40.84 38.35 -42.92
N LYS A 365 -40.82 39.66 -43.15
CA LYS A 365 -41.81 40.44 -43.87
C LYS A 365 -41.21 41.79 -44.22
#